data_AF-A0A0J6FFR8-F1
#
_entry.id   AF-A0A0J6FFR8-F1
#
_cell.length_a   1.000
_cell.length_b   1.000
_cell.length_c   1.000
_cell.angle_alpha   90.00
_cell.angle_beta   90.00
_cell.angle_gamma   90.00
#
_symmetry.space_group_name_H-M   'P 1'
#
loop_
_entity.id
_entity.type
_entity.pdbx_description
1 polymer ?
#
loop_
_entity_poly.entity_id
_entity_poly.type
_entity_poly.pdbx_seq_one_letter_code
_entity_poly.pdbx_strand_id
1 'polypeptide(L)'
;MQSKRGRGRPKKSEGTIMTEEATQPVKAPSAPGRGRPKKFSTATSGSANGVAQQSSASSASNPLAKMVVGSYELKCATVENEWPHVAVGMEMTILESEETYGLGFIAGFNLGIVEGTMLLAADKDSLERLYNKMSKGENRSLYGTFGSNENDGDDGDEGRTFKKRKTSAASSKRLYMFWRGRQTGEGEIYSGRNNGHLDFSESKKIVRFNGVGGFPAMGNECKFSGVKRSDEVSVPPQPWSDFSERAAAEASAARWR
;
A
#
# COMPACT_ATOMS: atom_id res chain seq x y z
N MET A 1 47.77 14.30 -37.27
CA MET A 1 48.24 15.70 -37.48
C MET A 1 47.35 16.67 -36.69
N GLN A 2 47.72 17.95 -36.54
CA GLN A 2 47.03 18.91 -35.65
C GLN A 2 46.43 20.12 -36.39
N SER A 3 45.18 20.47 -36.07
CA SER A 3 44.63 21.84 -35.95
C SER A 3 43.30 21.72 -35.16
N LYS A 4 42.87 22.49 -34.16
CA LYS A 4 43.16 23.82 -33.55
C LYS A 4 42.55 25.07 -34.21
N ARG A 5 41.60 25.66 -33.43
CA ARG A 5 41.04 27.03 -33.45
C ARG A 5 39.98 27.29 -34.55
N GLY A 6 38.97 28.15 -34.30
CA GLY A 6 38.70 28.96 -33.10
C GLY A 6 37.27 29.52 -33.02
N ARG A 7 36.93 30.21 -31.92
CA ARG A 7 35.63 30.88 -31.73
C ARG A 7 35.60 32.24 -32.44
N GLY A 8 34.49 32.59 -33.10
CA GLY A 8 34.27 33.92 -33.69
C GLY A 8 32.78 34.24 -33.89
N ARG A 9 32.38 35.48 -33.61
CA ARG A 9 31.03 36.05 -33.84
C ARG A 9 31.19 37.53 -34.20
N PRO A 10 30.62 38.01 -35.32
CA PRO A 10 29.74 39.17 -35.21
C PRO A 10 28.55 39.22 -36.22
N LYS A 11 27.51 39.99 -35.82
CA LYS A 11 26.54 40.85 -36.57
C LYS A 11 26.04 40.45 -37.98
N LYS A 12 24.75 40.51 -38.36
CA LYS A 12 23.53 41.32 -38.02
C LYS A 12 23.19 42.43 -39.04
N SER A 13 22.20 42.15 -39.88
CA SER A 13 21.26 43.03 -40.64
C SER A 13 20.25 42.10 -41.36
N GLU A 14 19.08 42.47 -41.91
CA GLU A 14 18.02 43.47 -41.63
C GLU A 14 16.75 43.00 -42.41
N GLY A 15 15.50 43.41 -42.14
CA GLY A 15 14.98 44.40 -41.18
C GLY A 15 13.49 44.12 -40.79
N THR A 16 12.72 45.07 -40.26
CA THR A 16 11.90 46.08 -41.01
C THR A 16 10.46 45.56 -41.29
N ILE A 17 9.35 46.19 -40.84
CA ILE A 17 9.16 47.48 -40.14
C ILE A 17 7.81 47.58 -39.37
N MET A 18 7.79 48.32 -38.23
CA MET A 18 6.68 49.07 -37.54
C MET A 18 5.33 48.39 -37.21
N THR A 19 4.48 48.90 -36.30
CA THR A 19 4.40 50.21 -35.57
C THR A 19 4.10 49.90 -34.08
N GLU A 20 4.80 50.41 -33.05
CA GLU A 20 4.95 51.79 -32.50
C GLU A 20 3.66 52.44 -31.91
N GLU A 21 3.71 53.23 -30.81
CA GLU A 21 4.88 53.66 -30.00
C GLU A 21 5.17 52.74 -28.77
N ALA A 22 5.07 53.03 -27.45
CA ALA A 22 4.55 54.16 -26.67
C ALA A 22 5.45 54.56 -25.47
N THR A 23 5.51 55.85 -25.14
CA THR A 23 6.29 56.47 -24.05
C THR A 23 5.57 56.36 -22.67
N GLN A 24 6.19 56.07 -21.50
CA GLN A 24 7.47 56.47 -20.84
C GLN A 24 7.43 57.88 -20.18
N PRO A 25 8.44 58.35 -19.41
CA PRO A 25 9.62 57.73 -18.75
C PRO A 25 9.49 57.76 -17.19
N VAL A 26 10.45 57.93 -16.23
CA VAL A 26 11.90 58.30 -16.17
C VAL A 26 12.60 57.84 -14.85
N LYS A 27 13.82 57.28 -14.98
CA LYS A 27 15.06 57.40 -14.14
C LYS A 27 15.10 57.09 -12.60
N ALA A 28 16.35 56.84 -12.15
CA ALA A 28 16.83 56.41 -10.82
C ALA A 28 17.89 57.45 -10.28
N PRO A 29 18.86 57.20 -9.35
CA PRO A 29 19.28 55.99 -8.59
C PRO A 29 19.68 56.20 -7.08
N SER A 30 20.13 55.15 -6.38
CA SER A 30 21.35 55.14 -5.51
C SER A 30 21.47 53.91 -4.57
N ALA A 31 22.67 53.72 -3.98
CA ALA A 31 23.09 52.78 -2.92
C ALA A 31 24.35 53.38 -2.23
N PRO A 32 24.98 52.81 -1.16
CA PRO A 32 24.71 51.58 -0.39
C PRO A 32 24.67 51.80 1.15
N GLY A 33 24.54 50.73 1.96
CA GLY A 33 24.63 50.78 3.44
C GLY A 33 25.18 49.50 4.10
N ARG A 34 25.83 49.61 5.27
CA ARG A 34 26.45 48.51 6.05
C ARG A 34 25.76 48.35 7.41
N GLY A 35 25.57 47.13 7.93
CA GLY A 35 24.99 46.94 9.28
C GLY A 35 24.98 45.52 9.88
N ARG A 36 25.94 45.23 10.77
CA ARG A 36 26.03 44.13 11.78
C ARG A 36 26.87 44.71 12.94
N PRO A 37 26.78 44.33 14.24
CA PRO A 37 25.94 43.33 14.93
C PRO A 37 24.69 44.01 15.58
N LYS A 38 24.00 43.59 16.67
CA LYS A 38 24.23 42.63 17.79
C LYS A 38 22.99 41.83 18.19
N LYS A 39 23.24 40.68 18.84
CA LYS A 39 22.34 39.96 19.76
C LYS A 39 22.22 40.73 21.09
N PHE A 40 21.02 40.84 21.64
CA PHE A 40 20.82 41.16 23.06
C PHE A 40 19.92 40.12 23.71
N SER A 41 20.36 39.63 24.86
CA SER A 41 19.60 38.80 25.79
C SER A 41 19.23 39.63 27.00
N THR A 42 18.01 39.46 27.52
CA THR A 42 17.70 39.42 28.96
C THR A 42 16.46 38.55 29.12
N ALA A 43 16.38 37.79 30.20
CA ALA A 43 15.20 36.98 30.54
C ALA A 43 14.36 37.70 31.62
N THR A 44 13.04 37.53 31.54
CA THR A 44 12.12 37.79 32.66
C THR A 44 11.17 36.61 32.81
N SER A 45 10.97 36.16 34.04
CA SER A 45 10.05 35.06 34.37
C SER A 45 8.59 35.48 34.21
N GLY A 46 7.81 34.69 33.45
CA GLY A 46 6.35 34.74 33.45
C GLY A 46 5.80 33.40 33.90
N SER A 47 5.22 33.32 35.10
CA SER A 47 4.54 32.11 35.56
C SER A 47 3.13 32.08 34.96
N ALA A 48 2.84 31.07 34.15
CA ALA A 48 1.52 30.82 33.59
C ALA A 48 1.24 29.32 33.62
N ASN A 49 0.11 28.94 34.22
CA ASN A 49 -0.36 27.55 34.27
C ASN A 49 -0.89 27.14 32.88
N GLY A 50 0.03 26.87 31.96
CA GLY A 50 -0.29 26.12 30.76
C GLY A 50 -0.67 24.70 31.15
N VAL A 51 -1.93 24.32 30.94
CA VAL A 51 -2.36 22.92 30.99
C VAL A 51 -1.60 22.21 29.88
N ALA A 52 -0.52 21.52 30.25
CA ALA A 52 0.29 20.77 29.31
C ALA A 52 -0.55 19.60 28.80
N GLN A 53 -1.15 19.79 27.61
CA GLN A 53 -1.89 18.78 26.88
C GLN A 53 -0.97 17.57 26.72
N GLN A 54 -1.19 16.54 27.53
CA GLN A 54 -0.46 15.29 27.43
C GLN A 54 -0.78 14.68 26.07
N SER A 55 0.17 14.75 25.14
CA SER A 55 0.17 14.01 23.88
C SER A 55 0.30 12.52 24.20
N SER A 56 -0.84 11.93 24.57
CA SER A 56 -0.96 10.58 25.09
C SER A 56 -0.44 9.57 24.08
N ALA A 57 0.67 8.90 24.45
CA ALA A 57 1.29 7.79 23.73
C ALA A 57 1.52 8.01 22.23
N SER A 58 2.77 8.29 21.87
CA SER A 58 3.31 7.74 20.63
C SER A 58 3.21 6.21 20.70
N SER A 59 2.17 5.64 20.08
CA SER A 59 1.99 4.19 20.01
C SER A 59 3.27 3.57 19.44
N ALA A 60 3.78 2.55 20.11
CA ALA A 60 5.01 1.87 19.71
C ALA A 60 4.73 0.98 18.49
N SER A 61 4.47 1.62 17.33
CA SER A 61 3.86 0.97 16.17
C SER A 61 4.65 -0.25 15.75
N ASN A 62 3.92 -1.34 15.51
CA ASN A 62 4.45 -2.69 15.40
C ASN A 62 5.65 -2.74 14.43
N PRO A 63 6.82 -3.32 14.81
CA PRO A 63 7.97 -3.40 13.91
C PRO A 63 7.73 -4.27 12.67
N LEU A 64 6.62 -5.03 12.64
CA LEU A 64 6.08 -5.63 11.42
C LEU A 64 5.33 -4.60 10.58
N ALA A 65 4.39 -3.83 11.17
CA ALA A 65 3.62 -2.79 10.49
C ALA A 65 4.52 -1.73 9.82
N LYS A 66 5.51 -1.20 10.55
CA LYS A 66 6.54 -0.28 10.01
C LYS A 66 7.24 -0.82 8.76
N MET A 67 7.36 -2.15 8.62
CA MET A 67 7.98 -2.79 7.46
C MET A 67 6.96 -2.99 6.32
N VAL A 68 5.77 -3.53 6.63
CA VAL A 68 4.82 -4.02 5.61
C VAL A 68 3.81 -2.99 5.12
N VAL A 69 3.39 -2.01 5.94
CA VAL A 69 2.39 -0.99 5.55
C VAL A 69 2.97 -0.06 4.48
N GLY A 70 2.18 0.21 3.44
CA GLY A 70 2.57 1.04 2.29
C GLY A 70 2.18 0.42 0.94
N SER A 71 2.63 1.05 -0.15
CA SER A 71 2.27 0.70 -1.53
C SER A 71 3.37 -0.08 -2.24
N TYR A 72 2.99 -1.10 -3.01
CA TYR A 72 3.87 -2.04 -3.70
C TYR A 72 3.54 -2.13 -5.19
N GLU A 73 4.58 -2.12 -6.02
CA GLU A 73 4.50 -2.58 -7.41
C GLU A 73 4.57 -4.11 -7.42
N LEU A 74 3.63 -4.77 -8.10
CA LEU A 74 3.57 -6.22 -8.22
C LEU A 74 4.20 -6.72 -9.53
N LYS A 75 4.60 -8.00 -9.51
CA LYS A 75 5.00 -8.78 -10.69
C LYS A 75 4.45 -10.19 -10.61
N CYS A 76 3.94 -10.70 -11.72
CA CYS A 76 3.30 -12.00 -11.83
C CYS A 76 3.64 -12.63 -13.18
N ALA A 77 4.55 -13.59 -13.20
CA ALA A 77 5.08 -14.16 -14.44
C ALA A 77 4.00 -14.83 -15.31
N THR A 78 2.96 -15.42 -14.70
CA THR A 78 1.80 -15.97 -15.43
C THR A 78 1.09 -14.87 -16.23
N VAL A 79 0.75 -13.75 -15.57
CA VAL A 79 0.01 -12.65 -16.22
C VAL A 79 0.89 -11.85 -17.19
N GLU A 80 2.17 -11.66 -16.87
CA GLU A 80 3.15 -11.01 -17.76
C GLU A 80 3.35 -11.79 -19.08
N ASN A 81 3.24 -13.13 -19.05
CA ASN A 81 3.37 -13.97 -20.24
C ASN A 81 2.04 -14.15 -21.00
N GLU A 82 0.93 -14.41 -20.31
CA GLU A 82 -0.34 -14.78 -20.94
C GLU A 82 -1.22 -13.56 -21.28
N TRP A 83 -1.19 -12.50 -20.47
CA TRP A 83 -1.97 -11.27 -20.69
C TRP A 83 -1.12 -9.99 -20.48
N PRO A 84 -0.05 -9.76 -21.26
CA PRO A 84 0.88 -8.63 -21.08
C PRO A 84 0.24 -7.24 -21.15
N HIS A 85 -0.99 -7.13 -21.67
CA HIS A 85 -1.74 -5.87 -21.74
C HIS A 85 -2.43 -5.48 -20.42
N VAL A 86 -2.77 -6.44 -19.55
CA VAL A 86 -3.27 -6.17 -18.18
C VAL A 86 -2.20 -6.38 -17.10
N ALA A 87 -1.04 -6.94 -17.46
CA ALA A 87 0.15 -6.96 -16.59
C ALA A 87 0.72 -5.56 -16.29
N VAL A 88 0.25 -4.51 -16.98
CA VAL A 88 0.66 -3.13 -16.75
C VAL A 88 -0.11 -2.55 -15.56
N GLY A 89 0.61 -2.01 -14.58
CA GLY A 89 0.00 -1.32 -13.44
C GLY A 89 -0.46 -2.23 -12.29
N MET A 90 -0.02 -3.49 -12.25
CA MET A 90 -0.27 -4.37 -11.10
C MET A 90 0.30 -3.77 -9.81
N GLU A 91 -0.56 -3.50 -8.81
CA GLU A 91 -0.18 -2.90 -7.53
C GLU A 91 -0.83 -3.60 -6.33
N MET A 92 -0.28 -3.39 -5.14
CA MET A 92 -0.91 -3.78 -3.88
C MET A 92 -0.57 -2.78 -2.80
N THR A 93 -1.55 -2.41 -1.98
CA THR A 93 -1.39 -1.44 -0.90
C THR A 93 -1.86 -2.04 0.41
N ILE A 94 -0.93 -2.18 1.37
CA ILE A 94 -1.14 -2.78 2.69
C ILE A 94 -1.35 -1.67 3.72
N LEU A 95 -2.38 -1.79 4.56
CA LEU A 95 -2.60 -0.92 5.71
C LEU A 95 -2.90 -1.68 7.01
N GLU A 96 -2.60 -1.04 8.13
CA GLU A 96 -3.06 -1.43 9.47
C GLU A 96 -4.30 -0.58 9.77
N SER A 97 -5.47 -1.22 9.92
CA SER A 97 -6.75 -0.54 10.21
C SER A 97 -7.08 -0.66 11.70
N GLU A 98 -7.89 0.24 12.25
CA GLU A 98 -8.52 0.05 13.57
C GLU A 98 -9.32 -1.26 13.62
N GLU A 99 -9.89 -1.67 12.49
CA GLU A 99 -10.57 -2.96 12.34
C GLU A 99 -9.62 -4.17 12.45
N THR A 100 -8.33 -4.01 12.15
CA THR A 100 -7.33 -5.10 12.16
C THR A 100 -6.28 -4.97 13.24
N TYR A 101 -6.30 -3.90 14.04
CA TYR A 101 -5.30 -3.59 15.05
C TYR A 101 -5.05 -4.76 16.01
N GLY A 102 -3.80 -5.21 16.08
CA GLY A 102 -3.37 -6.37 16.87
C GLY A 102 -3.70 -7.75 16.28
N LEU A 103 -4.51 -7.85 15.21
CA LEU A 103 -4.81 -9.10 14.48
C LEU A 103 -4.04 -9.22 13.16
N GLY A 104 -3.81 -8.10 12.46
CA GLY A 104 -3.17 -8.13 11.15
C GLY A 104 -3.39 -6.86 10.32
N PHE A 105 -3.41 -7.03 9.01
CA PHE A 105 -3.47 -5.98 8.01
C PHE A 105 -4.55 -6.27 6.97
N ILE A 106 -5.07 -5.22 6.33
CA ILE A 106 -5.86 -5.32 5.09
C ILE A 106 -4.96 -4.89 3.94
N ALA A 107 -5.04 -5.56 2.79
CA ALA A 107 -4.42 -5.11 1.56
C ALA A 107 -5.43 -5.01 0.42
N GLY A 108 -5.37 -3.94 -0.38
CA GLY A 108 -6.02 -3.88 -1.69
C GLY A 108 -5.01 -4.35 -2.74
N PHE A 109 -5.42 -5.16 -3.71
CA PHE A 109 -4.51 -5.70 -4.73
C PHE A 109 -5.12 -5.69 -6.13
N ASN A 110 -4.26 -5.57 -7.14
CA ASN A 110 -4.58 -5.75 -8.54
C ASN A 110 -3.45 -6.56 -9.22
N LEU A 111 -3.76 -7.79 -9.63
CA LEU A 111 -2.88 -8.71 -10.37
C LEU A 111 -3.21 -8.74 -11.88
N GLY A 112 -3.77 -7.65 -12.42
CA GLY A 112 -4.11 -7.49 -13.83
C GLY A 112 -5.41 -8.19 -14.24
N ILE A 113 -5.49 -9.51 -14.06
CA ILE A 113 -6.69 -10.30 -14.36
C ILE A 113 -7.62 -10.52 -13.15
N VAL A 114 -7.11 -10.33 -11.93
CA VAL A 114 -7.88 -10.42 -10.67
C VAL A 114 -7.47 -9.27 -9.75
N GLU A 115 -8.46 -8.58 -9.19
CA GLU A 115 -8.29 -7.51 -8.21
C GLU A 115 -9.19 -7.74 -6.98
N GLY A 116 -8.89 -7.12 -5.85
CA GLY A 116 -9.73 -7.22 -4.66
C GLY A 116 -9.02 -6.89 -3.37
N THR A 117 -9.41 -7.60 -2.31
CA THR A 117 -8.96 -7.35 -0.93
C THR A 117 -8.38 -8.63 -0.32
N MET A 118 -7.25 -8.50 0.39
CA MET A 118 -6.63 -9.54 1.20
C MET A 118 -6.69 -9.19 2.68
N LEU A 119 -6.83 -10.21 3.52
CA LEU A 119 -6.59 -10.16 4.96
C LEU A 119 -5.25 -10.85 5.21
N LEU A 120 -4.35 -10.20 5.97
CA LEU A 120 -2.97 -10.66 6.19
C LEU A 120 -2.65 -10.73 7.69
N ALA A 121 -2.09 -11.83 8.18
CA ALA A 121 -1.60 -11.94 9.55
C ALA A 121 -0.30 -12.76 9.65
N ALA A 122 0.45 -12.61 10.75
CA ALA A 122 1.74 -13.29 10.95
C ALA A 122 1.61 -14.80 11.25
N ASP A 123 0.47 -15.20 11.80
CA ASP A 123 0.10 -16.57 12.16
C ASP A 123 -1.31 -16.88 11.63
N LYS A 124 -1.74 -18.15 11.73
CA LYS A 124 -3.03 -18.59 11.20
C LYS A 124 -4.19 -18.20 12.10
N ASP A 125 -4.01 -18.27 13.41
CA ASP A 125 -5.08 -18.09 14.40
C ASP A 125 -5.53 -16.62 14.45
N SER A 126 -4.58 -15.69 14.32
CA SER A 126 -4.84 -14.26 14.09
C SER A 126 -5.53 -14.01 12.74
N LEU A 127 -5.18 -14.75 11.68
CA LEU A 127 -5.86 -14.67 10.38
C LEU A 127 -7.31 -15.20 10.45
N GLU A 128 -7.55 -16.29 11.18
CA GLU A 128 -8.89 -16.82 11.46
C GLU A 128 -9.73 -15.82 12.27
N ARG A 129 -9.15 -15.23 13.31
CA ARG A 129 -9.80 -14.20 14.13
C ARG A 129 -10.12 -12.95 13.31
N LEU A 130 -9.22 -12.55 12.41
CA LEU A 130 -9.42 -11.45 11.47
C LEU A 130 -10.55 -11.76 10.46
N TYR A 131 -10.50 -12.92 9.80
CA TYR A 131 -11.56 -13.37 8.88
C TYR A 131 -12.93 -13.38 9.55
N ASN A 132 -13.03 -13.99 10.74
CA ASN A 132 -14.27 -14.05 11.51
C ASN A 132 -14.74 -12.66 11.99
N LYS A 133 -13.83 -11.70 12.24
CA LYS A 133 -14.19 -10.31 12.55
C LYS A 133 -14.79 -9.60 11.34
N MET A 134 -14.18 -9.73 10.16
CA MET A 134 -14.68 -9.11 8.93
C MET A 134 -16.02 -9.72 8.48
N SER A 135 -16.13 -11.06 8.47
CA SER A 135 -17.37 -11.74 8.04
C SER A 135 -18.55 -11.57 9.02
N LYS A 136 -18.30 -11.23 10.29
CA LYS A 136 -19.36 -10.81 11.24
C LYS A 136 -20.02 -9.47 10.86
N GLY A 137 -19.38 -8.66 10.02
CA GLY A 137 -20.02 -7.48 9.42
C GLY A 137 -21.09 -7.85 8.39
N GLU A 138 -20.83 -8.88 7.57
CA GLU A 138 -21.70 -9.34 6.48
C GLU A 138 -23.03 -9.91 7.00
N ASN A 139 -22.97 -10.67 8.10
CA ASN A 139 -24.09 -11.49 8.56
C ASN A 139 -25.18 -10.72 9.33
N ARG A 140 -25.01 -9.40 9.53
CA ARG A 140 -25.99 -8.54 10.22
C ARG A 140 -27.30 -8.29 9.44
N SER A 141 -27.42 -8.81 8.23
CA SER A 141 -28.51 -8.46 7.30
C SER A 141 -29.55 -9.57 7.01
N LEU A 142 -29.38 -10.81 7.50
CA LEU A 142 -30.22 -11.94 7.02
C LEU A 142 -30.99 -12.74 8.08
N TYR A 143 -30.54 -12.82 9.33
CA TYR A 143 -31.27 -13.52 10.40
C TYR A 143 -31.37 -12.69 11.67
N GLY A 144 -32.61 -12.45 12.11
CA GLY A 144 -32.90 -11.88 13.42
C GLY A 144 -32.76 -12.91 14.53
N THR A 145 -32.17 -12.48 15.65
CA THR A 145 -32.26 -13.03 17.01
C THR A 145 -32.73 -14.49 17.15
N PHE A 146 -31.77 -15.42 17.13
CA PHE A 146 -31.69 -16.45 18.17
C PHE A 146 -30.22 -16.61 18.58
N GLY A 147 -29.94 -16.40 19.86
CA GLY A 147 -28.61 -16.62 20.42
C GLY A 147 -28.34 -18.13 20.58
N SER A 148 -27.13 -18.57 20.26
CA SER A 148 -26.64 -19.90 20.59
C SER A 148 -25.24 -19.79 21.17
N ASN A 149 -25.06 -20.51 22.27
CA ASN A 149 -24.01 -20.35 23.28
C ASN A 149 -22.59 -20.27 22.71
N GLU A 150 -21.74 -19.48 23.38
CA GLU A 150 -20.29 -19.74 23.39
C GLU A 150 -20.03 -21.11 24.03
N ASN A 151 -19.11 -21.89 23.47
CA ASN A 151 -18.70 -23.16 24.04
C ASN A 151 -17.23 -23.41 23.65
N ASP A 152 -16.31 -22.93 24.49
CA ASP A 152 -14.87 -23.17 24.32
C ASP A 152 -14.58 -24.67 24.48
N GLY A 153 -14.29 -25.34 23.36
CA GLY A 153 -13.77 -26.69 23.32
C GLY A 153 -12.24 -26.67 23.30
N ASP A 154 -11.63 -26.67 24.49
CA ASP A 154 -10.21 -26.98 24.66
C ASP A 154 -10.01 -28.50 24.51
N ASP A 155 -9.23 -28.93 23.50
CA ASP A 155 -8.90 -30.35 23.33
C ASP A 155 -7.66 -30.58 22.43
N GLY A 156 -6.77 -31.47 22.88
CA GLY A 156 -5.87 -32.27 22.02
C GLY A 156 -4.59 -31.64 21.43
N ASP A 157 -3.44 -31.86 22.09
CA ASP A 157 -2.13 -31.88 21.40
C ASP A 157 -2.00 -33.12 20.49
N GLU A 158 -1.44 -32.95 19.29
CA GLU A 158 -0.70 -34.04 18.62
C GLU A 158 0.49 -33.49 17.82
N GLY A 159 1.64 -33.36 18.49
CA GLY A 159 2.84 -32.73 17.93
C GLY A 159 3.45 -33.43 16.69
N ARG A 160 3.61 -32.68 15.58
CA ARG A 160 4.38 -33.11 14.39
C ARG A 160 5.62 -32.25 14.16
N THR A 161 6.78 -32.79 14.51
CA THR A 161 8.08 -32.10 14.49
C THR A 161 8.70 -32.03 13.09
N PHE A 162 8.26 -31.06 12.28
CA PHE A 162 8.84 -30.80 10.95
C PHE A 162 10.31 -30.40 11.03
N LYS A 163 11.21 -31.29 10.57
CA LYS A 163 12.67 -31.07 10.53
C LYS A 163 13.02 -29.87 9.64
N LYS A 164 13.34 -28.74 10.28
CA LYS A 164 13.64 -27.44 9.65
C LYS A 164 14.90 -27.52 8.77
N ARG A 165 14.74 -27.64 7.45
CA ARG A 165 15.85 -27.56 6.48
C ARG A 165 16.58 -26.22 6.65
N LYS A 166 17.88 -26.28 6.95
CA LYS A 166 18.71 -25.11 7.29
C LYS A 166 19.27 -24.44 6.03
N THR A 167 18.41 -23.83 5.23
CA THR A 167 18.83 -22.89 4.17
C THR A 167 19.24 -21.55 4.79
N SER A 168 20.46 -21.09 4.53
CA SER A 168 20.95 -19.79 4.98
C SER A 168 20.31 -18.66 4.18
N ALA A 169 19.18 -18.16 4.68
CA ALA A 169 18.45 -17.02 4.13
C ALA A 169 18.42 -15.85 5.12
N ALA A 170 18.19 -14.64 4.62
CA ALA A 170 17.85 -13.49 5.45
C ALA A 170 16.55 -13.77 6.24
N SER A 171 16.31 -13.05 7.34
CA SER A 171 15.19 -13.27 8.26
C SER A 171 13.83 -12.95 7.61
N SER A 172 13.31 -13.91 6.83
CA SER A 172 12.05 -13.80 6.11
C SER A 172 10.87 -13.80 7.07
N LYS A 173 10.04 -12.76 7.01
CA LYS A 173 8.80 -12.65 7.81
C LYS A 173 7.64 -13.11 6.94
N ARG A 174 7.08 -14.28 7.24
CA ARG A 174 5.90 -14.80 6.53
C ARG A 174 4.63 -14.15 7.07
N LEU A 175 3.75 -13.71 6.18
CA LEU A 175 2.33 -13.49 6.47
C LEU A 175 1.52 -14.58 5.77
N TYR A 176 0.46 -15.05 6.42
CA TYR A 176 -0.59 -15.85 5.79
C TYR A 176 -1.67 -14.92 5.24
N MET A 177 -2.30 -15.31 4.12
CA MET A 177 -3.39 -14.53 3.51
C MET A 177 -4.67 -15.34 3.36
N PHE A 178 -5.81 -14.66 3.52
CA PHE A 178 -7.03 -14.97 2.78
C PHE A 178 -7.33 -13.82 1.82
N TRP A 179 -7.93 -14.11 0.67
CA TRP A 179 -8.32 -13.07 -0.29
C TRP A 179 -9.70 -13.35 -0.89
N ARG A 180 -10.41 -12.27 -1.18
CA ARG A 180 -11.62 -12.23 -2.02
C ARG A 180 -11.46 -11.10 -3.03
N GLY A 181 -12.14 -11.19 -4.15
CA GLY A 181 -11.95 -10.22 -5.23
C GLY A 181 -12.88 -10.44 -6.41
N ARG A 182 -12.56 -9.84 -7.54
CA ARG A 182 -13.21 -10.08 -8.83
C ARG A 182 -12.20 -10.28 -9.95
N GLN A 183 -12.59 -11.05 -10.97
CA GLN A 183 -11.92 -11.03 -12.27
C GLN A 183 -12.13 -9.66 -12.94
N THR A 184 -11.10 -9.07 -13.53
CA THR A 184 -11.19 -7.74 -14.15
C THR A 184 -11.87 -7.73 -15.52
N GLY A 185 -12.01 -8.90 -16.16
CA GLY A 185 -12.69 -9.08 -17.45
C GLY A 185 -14.21 -9.05 -17.33
N GLU A 186 -14.83 -10.14 -16.88
CA GLU A 186 -16.28 -10.22 -16.74
C GLU A 186 -16.82 -9.71 -15.39
N GLY A 187 -15.93 -9.37 -14.43
CA GLY A 187 -16.34 -8.98 -13.09
C GLY A 187 -16.76 -10.15 -12.19
N GLU A 188 -16.38 -11.40 -12.48
CA GLU A 188 -16.73 -12.58 -11.67
C GLU A 188 -16.19 -12.45 -10.24
N ILE A 189 -17.06 -12.48 -9.23
CA ILE A 189 -16.67 -12.29 -7.83
C ILE A 189 -16.26 -13.63 -7.20
N TYR A 190 -15.01 -13.70 -6.76
CA TYR A 190 -14.43 -14.81 -6.02
C TYR A 190 -14.65 -14.61 -4.51
N SER A 191 -15.85 -14.92 -4.05
CA SER A 191 -16.28 -14.83 -2.65
C SER A 191 -15.76 -15.95 -1.75
N GLY A 192 -15.25 -17.03 -2.35
CA GLY A 192 -14.71 -18.19 -1.66
C GLY A 192 -13.54 -17.88 -0.74
N ARG A 193 -13.18 -18.85 0.10
CA ARG A 193 -12.12 -18.72 1.11
C ARG A 193 -10.72 -18.99 0.52
N ASN A 194 -10.36 -18.23 -0.51
CA ASN A 194 -9.08 -18.36 -1.21
C ASN A 194 -7.91 -18.00 -0.27
N ASN A 195 -6.79 -18.72 -0.35
CA ASN A 195 -5.72 -18.63 0.63
C ASN A 195 -4.31 -18.62 0.01
N GLY A 196 -3.31 -18.28 0.84
CA GLY A 196 -1.91 -18.25 0.44
C GLY A 196 -0.96 -17.74 1.52
N HIS A 197 0.23 -17.32 1.12
CA HIS A 197 1.20 -16.64 1.99
C HIS A 197 2.09 -15.64 1.23
N LEU A 198 2.62 -14.65 1.96
CA LEU A 198 3.59 -13.67 1.50
C LEU A 198 4.87 -13.79 2.34
N ASP A 199 6.00 -14.14 1.73
CA ASP A 199 7.31 -14.17 2.40
C ASP A 199 8.05 -12.85 2.20
N PHE A 200 7.97 -11.95 3.20
CA PHE A 200 8.67 -10.68 3.18
C PHE A 200 10.16 -10.84 3.48
N SER A 201 10.98 -10.09 2.74
CA SER A 201 12.41 -9.93 2.95
C SER A 201 12.78 -8.45 2.87
N GLU A 202 13.59 -7.98 3.81
CA GLU A 202 14.14 -6.63 3.79
C GLU A 202 15.60 -6.70 3.33
N SER A 203 15.96 -5.95 2.30
CA SER A 203 17.31 -5.94 1.76
C SER A 203 17.76 -4.51 1.41
N LYS A 204 18.80 -4.02 2.10
CA LYS A 204 19.41 -2.71 1.85
C LYS A 204 18.38 -1.54 1.78
N LYS A 205 17.44 -1.50 2.74
CA LYS A 205 16.29 -0.58 2.84
C LYS A 205 15.14 -0.80 1.82
N ILE A 206 15.21 -1.80 0.95
CA ILE A 206 14.08 -2.16 0.07
C ILE A 206 13.37 -3.37 0.67
N VAL A 207 12.10 -3.17 1.05
CA VAL A 207 11.18 -4.25 1.44
C VAL A 207 10.63 -4.89 0.17
N ARG A 208 10.67 -6.22 0.11
CA ARG A 208 10.15 -7.05 -0.98
C ARG A 208 9.43 -8.25 -0.41
N PHE A 209 8.54 -8.86 -1.18
CA PHE A 209 8.00 -10.17 -0.83
C PHE A 209 7.86 -11.08 -2.06
N ASN A 210 7.79 -12.39 -1.81
CA ASN A 210 7.32 -13.38 -2.77
C ASN A 210 5.98 -13.92 -2.27
N GLY A 211 4.95 -13.88 -3.10
CA GLY A 211 3.60 -14.32 -2.80
C GLY A 211 3.27 -15.62 -3.50
N VAL A 212 2.56 -16.51 -2.79
CA VAL A 212 2.02 -17.76 -3.34
C VAL A 212 0.57 -17.90 -2.91
N GLY A 213 -0.35 -18.05 -3.86
CA GLY A 213 -1.77 -18.25 -3.61
C GLY A 213 -2.49 -18.89 -4.79
N GLY A 214 -3.64 -19.52 -4.53
CA GLY A 214 -4.52 -20.03 -5.57
C GLY A 214 -5.45 -18.94 -6.10
N PHE A 215 -5.61 -18.88 -7.43
CA PHE A 215 -6.57 -17.98 -8.09
C PHE A 215 -7.20 -18.72 -9.28
N PRO A 216 -8.54 -18.74 -9.45
CA PRO A 216 -9.19 -19.54 -10.50
C PRO A 216 -8.62 -19.31 -11.91
N ALA A 217 -8.37 -18.05 -12.27
CA ALA A 217 -7.81 -17.66 -13.57
C ALA A 217 -6.27 -17.80 -13.71
N MET A 218 -5.54 -18.18 -12.65
CA MET A 218 -4.07 -18.37 -12.67
C MET A 218 -3.63 -19.73 -12.12
N GLY A 219 -4.58 -20.63 -11.85
CA GLY A 219 -4.34 -21.95 -11.26
C GLY A 219 -4.09 -21.96 -9.75
N ASN A 220 -3.88 -23.17 -9.23
CA ASN A 220 -3.89 -23.47 -7.80
C ASN A 220 -2.65 -22.96 -7.02
N GLU A 221 -1.55 -22.65 -7.71
CA GLU A 221 -0.31 -22.13 -7.09
C GLU A 221 0.33 -21.05 -7.97
N CYS A 222 -0.37 -19.91 -8.10
CA CYS A 222 0.19 -18.74 -8.77
C CYS A 222 1.30 -18.11 -7.91
N LYS A 223 2.40 -17.71 -8.57
CA LYS A 223 3.57 -17.08 -7.93
C LYS A 223 3.71 -15.64 -8.40
N PHE A 224 3.62 -14.73 -7.45
CA PHE A 224 3.80 -13.30 -7.66
C PHE A 224 4.87 -12.75 -6.71
N SER A 225 5.27 -11.51 -6.92
CA SER A 225 6.20 -10.80 -6.04
C SER A 225 5.83 -9.34 -5.98
N GLY A 226 6.30 -8.63 -4.96
CA GLY A 226 6.09 -7.19 -4.85
C GLY A 226 7.31 -6.46 -4.28
N VAL A 227 7.50 -5.23 -4.74
CA VAL A 227 8.58 -4.32 -4.29
C VAL A 227 7.93 -3.06 -3.75
N LYS A 228 8.27 -2.70 -2.50
CA LYS A 228 7.72 -1.50 -1.87
C LYS A 228 8.16 -0.25 -2.62
N ARG A 229 7.19 0.57 -3.03
CA ARG A 229 7.37 1.84 -3.76
C ARG A 229 7.18 3.06 -2.86
N SER A 230 6.30 2.98 -1.87
CA SER A 230 6.10 4.03 -0.85
C SER A 230 5.77 3.41 0.51
N ASP A 231 6.06 4.13 1.59
CA ASP A 231 5.53 3.87 2.93
C ASP A 231 4.09 4.38 3.09
N GLU A 232 3.62 5.23 2.17
CA GLU A 232 2.25 5.75 2.11
C GLU A 232 1.30 4.79 1.36
N VAL A 233 -0.01 4.98 1.59
CA VAL A 233 -1.12 4.21 1.01
C VAL A 233 -1.61 4.91 -0.27
N SER A 234 -1.49 4.27 -1.44
CA SER A 234 -1.92 4.83 -2.74
C SER A 234 -3.45 4.92 -2.84
N VAL A 235 -4.12 3.80 -2.58
CA VAL A 235 -5.57 3.61 -2.67
C VAL A 235 -5.99 2.75 -1.49
N PRO A 236 -7.07 3.09 -0.75
CA PRO A 236 -7.59 2.22 0.31
C PRO A 236 -8.17 0.91 -0.28
N PRO A 237 -8.06 -0.23 0.41
CA PRO A 237 -8.69 -1.48 -0.03
C PRO A 237 -10.22 -1.34 -0.11
N GLN A 238 -10.85 -2.06 -1.05
CA GLN A 238 -12.32 -2.20 -1.04
C GLN A 238 -12.78 -2.97 0.22
N PRO A 239 -13.97 -2.66 0.77
CA PRO A 239 -14.57 -3.44 1.85
C PRO A 239 -14.63 -4.94 1.54
N TRP A 240 -14.32 -5.77 2.53
CA TRP A 240 -14.34 -7.24 2.41
C TRP A 240 -15.71 -7.82 2.00
N SER A 241 -16.79 -7.07 2.31
CA SER A 241 -18.18 -7.37 1.97
C SER A 241 -18.54 -7.16 0.49
N ASP A 242 -17.79 -6.33 -0.24
CA ASP A 242 -18.03 -6.06 -1.68
C ASP A 242 -17.81 -7.32 -2.53
N PHE A 243 -17.08 -8.29 -1.98
CA PHE A 243 -16.79 -9.58 -2.57
C PHE A 243 -17.48 -10.73 -1.84
N SER A 244 -18.56 -10.44 -1.08
CA SER A 244 -19.37 -11.45 -0.39
C SER A 244 -20.10 -12.40 -1.35
N GLU A 245 -20.57 -13.55 -0.85
CA GLU A 245 -21.44 -14.45 -1.63
C GLU A 245 -22.75 -13.76 -2.08
N ARG A 246 -23.27 -12.85 -1.24
CA ARG A 246 -24.41 -11.99 -1.58
C ARG A 246 -24.08 -11.06 -2.76
N ALA A 247 -22.92 -10.40 -2.73
CA ALA A 247 -22.47 -9.56 -3.84
C ALA A 247 -22.23 -10.37 -5.12
N ALA A 248 -21.65 -11.58 -5.01
CA ALA A 248 -21.47 -12.50 -6.13
C ALA A 248 -22.80 -12.93 -6.77
N ALA A 249 -23.82 -13.23 -5.95
CA ALA A 249 -25.16 -13.56 -6.42
C ALA A 249 -25.86 -12.37 -7.10
N GLU A 250 -25.75 -11.16 -6.53
CA GLU A 250 -26.33 -9.95 -7.12
C GLU A 250 -25.62 -9.55 -8.43
N ALA A 251 -24.29 -9.60 -8.48
CA ALA A 251 -23.50 -9.37 -9.69
C ALA A 251 -23.80 -10.40 -10.79
N SER A 252 -24.01 -11.67 -10.42
CA SER A 252 -24.41 -12.72 -11.37
C SER A 252 -25.83 -12.48 -11.90
N ALA A 253 -26.79 -12.18 -11.02
CA ALA A 253 -28.17 -11.89 -11.41
C ALA A 253 -28.31 -10.63 -12.28
N ALA A 254 -27.39 -9.67 -12.15
CA ALA A 254 -27.37 -8.46 -12.96
C ALA A 254 -26.89 -8.68 -14.41
N ARG A 255 -26.16 -9.76 -14.72
CA ARG A 255 -25.69 -10.08 -16.09
C ARG A 255 -26.75 -10.71 -16.98
N TRP A 256 -27.76 -11.34 -16.39
CA TRP A 256 -28.78 -12.13 -17.08
C TRP A 256 -30.16 -11.44 -17.04
N ARG A 257 -30.17 -10.10 -17.14
CA ARG A 257 -31.35 -9.22 -17.21
C ARG A 257 -31.30 -8.36 -18.47
#